data_AF-A0A0C4W7V1-F1
#
_entry.id   AF-A0A0C4W7V1-F1
#
_cell.length_a   1.000
_cell.length_b   1.000
_cell.length_c   1.000
_cell.angle_alpha   90.00
_cell.angle_beta   90.00
_cell.angle_gamma   90.00
#
_symmetry.space_group_name_H-M   'P 1'
#
loop_
_entity.id
_entity.type
_entity.pdbx_description
1 polymer ?
#
loop_
_entity_poly.entity_id
_entity_poly.type
_entity_poly.pdbx_seq_one_letter_code
_entity_poly.pdbx_strand_id
1 'polypeptide(L)'
;MSKIFVLLLVALVASSAVAQKYCDCTADQCCVRATGYSSGRCASLAGESEFCGFLEADGTHYRTYCPCKPGLQCKLMYAGTSPYGCVKE
;
A
#
# COMPACT_ATOMS: atom_id res chain seq x y z
N MET A 1 -2.98 40.01 -5.97
CA MET A 1 -3.81 39.23 -5.02
C MET A 1 -3.63 37.74 -5.33
N SER A 2 -2.58 37.18 -4.73
CA SER A 2 -2.14 35.77 -4.84
C SER A 2 -2.97 34.88 -3.93
N LYS A 3 -4.13 34.41 -4.38
CA LYS A 3 -4.87 33.35 -3.67
C LYS A 3 -5.36 32.22 -4.58
N ILE A 4 -5.43 32.46 -5.89
CA ILE A 4 -5.93 31.46 -6.86
C ILE A 4 -4.84 30.45 -7.26
N PHE A 5 -3.59 30.90 -7.37
CA PHE A 5 -2.48 30.04 -7.80
C PHE A 5 -2.10 28.95 -6.80
N VAL A 6 -2.34 29.18 -5.50
CA VAL A 6 -1.99 28.22 -4.44
C VAL A 6 -2.99 27.05 -4.40
N LEU A 7 -4.26 27.28 -4.76
CA LEU A 7 -5.30 26.25 -4.77
C LEU A 7 -5.11 25.21 -5.91
N LEU A 8 -4.51 25.62 -7.03
CA LEU A 8 -4.27 24.72 -8.17
C LEU A 8 -3.10 23.75 -7.96
N LEU A 9 -2.13 24.08 -7.10
CA LEU A 9 -0.99 23.21 -6.81
C LEU A 9 -1.31 22.10 -5.81
N VAL A 10 -2.28 22.30 -4.91
CA VAL A 10 -2.70 21.27 -3.93
C VAL A 10 -3.55 20.17 -4.59
N ALA A 11 -4.18 20.43 -5.74
CA ALA A 11 -4.96 19.44 -6.47
C ALA A 11 -4.12 18.46 -7.30
N LEU A 12 -2.85 18.77 -7.59
CA LEU A 12 -2.02 17.96 -8.50
C LEU A 12 -1.29 16.79 -7.82
N VAL A 13 -1.39 16.64 -6.50
CA VAL A 13 -0.75 15.52 -5.76
C VAL A 13 -1.70 14.33 -5.59
N ALA A 14 -2.85 14.33 -6.29
CA ALA A 14 -3.69 13.14 -6.46
C ALA A 14 -3.05 12.16 -7.46
N SER A 15 -1.86 11.70 -7.10
CA SER A 15 -1.41 10.31 -7.13
C SER A 15 -1.74 9.53 -8.39
N SER A 16 -0.69 9.32 -9.18
CA SER A 16 -0.48 8.25 -10.13
C SER A 16 -0.81 6.87 -9.54
N ALA A 17 -2.08 6.52 -9.43
CA ALA A 17 -2.51 5.15 -9.21
C ALA A 17 -2.94 4.62 -10.58
N VAL A 18 -2.02 3.94 -11.25
CA VAL A 18 -2.35 3.08 -12.38
C VAL A 18 -3.18 1.93 -11.79
N ALA A 19 -4.48 2.16 -11.61
CA ALA A 19 -5.41 1.18 -11.06
C ALA A 19 -5.60 0.09 -12.12
N GLN A 20 -4.70 -0.90 -12.12
CA GLN A 20 -4.96 -2.14 -12.82
C GLN A 20 -6.16 -2.81 -12.15
N LYS A 21 -7.14 -3.09 -12.99
CA LYS A 21 -8.56 -3.36 -12.75
C LYS A 21 -8.84 -4.70 -12.04
N TYR A 22 -8.12 -5.02 -10.96
CA TYR A 22 -8.30 -6.25 -10.17
C TYR A 22 -8.92 -6.01 -8.80
N CYS A 23 -8.63 -4.85 -8.19
CA CYS A 23 -9.30 -4.40 -6.98
C CYS A 23 -9.53 -2.88 -7.06
N ASP A 24 -10.71 -2.43 -6.64
CA ASP A 24 -11.01 -1.02 -6.40
C ASP A 24 -11.06 -0.81 -4.89
N CYS A 25 -9.92 -0.44 -4.30
CA CYS A 25 -9.74 -0.34 -2.86
C CYS A 25 -9.72 1.12 -2.40
N THR A 26 -10.15 1.34 -1.16
CA THR A 26 -10.06 2.67 -0.52
C THR A 26 -8.61 3.03 -0.18
N ALA A 27 -8.36 4.30 0.16
CA ALA A 27 -7.03 4.82 0.46
C ALA A 27 -6.32 4.11 1.64
N ASP A 28 -7.08 3.54 2.58
CA ASP A 28 -6.56 2.80 3.74
C ASP A 28 -6.45 1.30 3.48
N GLN A 29 -6.50 0.89 2.21
CA GLN A 29 -6.49 -0.50 1.78
C GLN A 29 -5.53 -0.73 0.60
N CYS A 30 -5.13 -2.00 0.43
CA CYS A 30 -4.38 -2.46 -0.73
C CYS A 30 -5.05 -3.70 -1.36
N CYS A 31 -4.73 -3.98 -2.63
CA CYS A 31 -5.14 -5.21 -3.29
C CYS A 31 -4.19 -6.34 -2.90
N VAL A 32 -4.71 -7.38 -2.24
CA VAL A 32 -3.97 -8.62 -1.99
C VAL A 32 -4.47 -9.75 -2.88
N ARG A 33 -3.55 -10.49 -3.46
CA ARG A 33 -3.82 -11.60 -4.38
C ARG A 33 -2.71 -12.65 -4.27
N ALA A 34 -3.08 -13.89 -3.96
CA ALA A 34 -2.10 -14.93 -3.69
C ALA A 34 -1.40 -15.45 -4.97
N THR A 35 -2.14 -15.47 -6.10
CA THR A 35 -1.66 -15.94 -7.40
C THR A 35 -2.33 -15.18 -8.55
N GLY A 36 -1.69 -15.16 -9.72
CA GLY A 36 -2.22 -14.57 -10.96
C GLY A 36 -3.53 -15.18 -11.50
N TYR A 37 -4.07 -16.22 -10.85
CA TYR A 37 -5.34 -16.87 -11.21
C TYR A 37 -6.46 -16.62 -10.19
N SER A 38 -6.13 -16.18 -8.97
CA SER A 38 -7.13 -15.89 -7.92
C SER A 38 -7.82 -14.54 -8.14
N SER A 39 -9.04 -14.34 -7.64
CA SER A 39 -9.59 -12.99 -7.52
C SER A 39 -8.84 -12.23 -6.42
N GLY A 40 -8.50 -10.97 -6.68
CA GLY A 40 -7.92 -10.09 -5.66
C GLY A 40 -8.98 -9.69 -4.62
N ARG A 41 -8.53 -9.31 -3.42
CA ARG A 41 -9.40 -8.70 -2.40
C ARG A 41 -8.73 -7.48 -1.80
N CYS A 42 -9.53 -6.53 -1.33
CA CYS A 42 -9.02 -5.42 -0.53
C CYS A 42 -8.71 -5.88 0.88
N ALA A 43 -7.53 -5.51 1.38
CA ALA A 43 -7.12 -5.68 2.76
C ALA A 43 -6.62 -4.34 3.32
N SER A 44 -6.73 -4.14 4.63
CA SER A 44 -6.30 -2.90 5.28
C SER A 44 -4.78 -2.77 5.30
N LEU A 45 -4.29 -1.52 5.25
CA LEU A 45 -2.88 -1.22 5.49
C LEU A 45 -2.44 -1.67 6.90
N ALA A 46 -1.22 -2.21 6.99
CA ALA A 46 -0.67 -2.77 8.22
C ALA A 46 -0.28 -1.68 9.24
N GLY A 47 -0.74 -1.85 10.47
CA GLY A 47 -0.38 -1.02 11.62
C GLY A 47 0.92 -1.45 12.29
N GLU A 48 1.29 -0.76 13.36
CA GLU A 48 2.51 -1.04 14.13
C GLU A 48 2.54 -2.50 14.63
N SER A 49 3.69 -3.15 14.47
CA SER A 49 3.95 -4.57 14.79
C SER A 49 3.18 -5.59 13.96
N GLU A 50 2.31 -5.18 13.03
CA GLU A 50 1.66 -6.10 12.10
C GLU A 50 2.61 -6.51 10.96
N PHE A 51 2.36 -7.68 10.38
CA PHE A 51 3.10 -8.15 9.22
C PHE A 51 2.85 -7.24 8.01
N CYS A 52 3.92 -7.00 7.25
CA CYS A 52 3.87 -6.18 6.04
C CYS A 52 4.44 -6.94 4.85
N GLY A 53 3.94 -6.57 3.67
CA GLY A 53 4.36 -7.14 2.39
C GLY A 53 4.97 -6.10 1.47
N PHE A 54 5.67 -6.60 0.46
CA PHE A 54 6.21 -5.79 -0.63
C PHE A 54 5.32 -5.97 -1.86
N LEU A 55 5.31 -4.94 -2.70
CA LEU A 55 4.58 -4.96 -3.97
C LEU A 55 5.18 -6.05 -4.87
N GLU A 56 4.34 -6.84 -5.51
CA GLU A 56 4.78 -7.88 -6.43
C GLU A 56 5.43 -7.28 -7.69
N ALA A 57 6.16 -8.11 -8.44
CA ALA A 57 6.91 -7.67 -9.62
C ALA A 57 6.04 -7.03 -10.73
N ASP A 58 4.73 -7.32 -10.74
CA ASP A 58 3.80 -6.68 -11.67
C ASP A 58 3.41 -5.24 -11.29
N GLY A 59 3.78 -4.80 -10.08
CA GLY A 59 3.55 -3.45 -9.59
C GLY A 59 2.10 -3.16 -9.19
N THR A 60 1.24 -4.18 -9.07
CA THR A 60 -0.22 -3.96 -9.03
C THR A 60 -0.91 -4.58 -7.82
N HIS A 61 -0.29 -5.58 -7.19
CA HIS A 61 -0.85 -6.23 -6.03
C HIS A 61 0.21 -6.68 -5.03
N TYR A 62 -0.26 -7.02 -3.84
CA TYR A 62 0.53 -7.62 -2.78
C TYR A 62 0.15 -9.08 -2.63
N ARG A 63 1.08 -9.96 -2.25
CA ARG A 63 0.78 -11.39 -2.18
C ARG A 63 -0.10 -11.79 -1.00
N THR A 64 0.24 -11.31 0.19
CA THR A 64 -0.35 -11.78 1.45
C THR A 64 -0.68 -10.65 2.40
N TYR A 65 0.24 -9.69 2.56
CA TYR A 65 0.11 -8.58 3.48
C TYR A 65 0.20 -7.26 2.75
N CYS A 66 -0.59 -6.28 3.18
CA CYS A 66 -0.51 -4.92 2.69
C CYS A 66 0.76 -4.21 3.17
N PRO A 67 1.11 -3.07 2.56
CA PRO A 67 2.19 -2.25 3.08
C PRO A 67 1.77 -1.60 4.40
N CYS A 68 2.74 -1.03 5.10
CA CYS A 68 2.50 -0.30 6.34
C CYS A 68 1.70 0.97 6.10
N LYS A 69 0.95 1.40 7.13
CA LYS A 69 0.33 2.72 7.16
C LYS A 69 1.38 3.84 7.03
N PRO A 70 0.99 5.03 6.54
CA PRO A 70 1.87 6.19 6.49
C PRO A 70 2.54 6.47 7.83
N GLY A 71 3.85 6.76 7.81
CA GLY A 71 4.66 7.00 9.02
C GLY A 71 5.24 5.73 9.67
N LEU A 72 5.02 4.56 9.08
CA LEU A 72 5.63 3.30 9.48
C LEU A 72 6.47 2.71 8.34
N GLN A 73 7.54 2.00 8.69
CA GLN A 73 8.42 1.32 7.76
C GLN A 73 8.35 -0.20 7.92
N CYS A 74 8.32 -0.92 6.81
CA CYS A 74 8.35 -2.38 6.78
C CYS A 74 9.80 -2.87 6.95
N LYS A 75 10.15 -3.38 8.14
CA LYS A 75 11.52 -3.83 8.47
C LYS A 75 11.53 -5.29 8.91
N LEU A 76 12.71 -5.92 8.85
CA LEU A 76 12.93 -7.27 9.35
C LEU A 76 12.78 -7.29 10.89
N MET A 77 11.80 -8.03 11.41
CA MET A 77 11.48 -8.12 12.84
C MET A 77 11.64 -9.54 13.40
N TYR A 78 11.49 -10.58 12.59
CA TYR A 78 11.50 -11.98 13.04
C TYR A 78 12.43 -12.85 12.19
N ALA A 79 12.95 -13.94 12.75
CA ALA A 79 13.58 -15.00 11.95
C ALA A 79 12.49 -15.97 11.49
N GLY A 80 12.23 -16.09 10.18
CA GLY A 80 11.19 -16.99 9.65
C GLY A 80 10.78 -16.69 8.22
N THR A 81 9.67 -17.31 7.77
CA THR A 81 9.15 -17.23 6.40
C THR A 81 8.38 -15.95 6.09
N SER A 82 7.94 -15.19 7.10
CA SER A 82 7.36 -13.85 6.95
C SER A 82 8.00 -12.90 7.96
N PRO A 83 9.26 -12.52 7.73
CA PRO A 83 10.07 -11.90 8.76
C PRO A 83 9.84 -10.39 8.90
N TYR A 84 8.98 -9.79 8.08
CA TYR A 84 8.80 -8.34 8.01
C TYR A 84 7.60 -7.85 8.80
N GLY A 85 7.79 -6.80 9.58
CA GLY A 85 6.72 -6.10 10.29
C GLY A 85 6.89 -4.60 10.26
N CYS A 86 5.80 -3.89 10.53
CA CYS A 86 5.78 -2.43 10.54
C CYS A 86 6.33 -1.87 11.84
N VAL A 87 7.32 -0.99 11.73
CA VAL A 87 7.88 -0.23 12.87
C VAL A 87 7.81 1.26 12.59
N LYS A 88 7.86 2.07 13.64
CA LYS A 88 8.02 3.52 13.48
C LYS A 88 9.33 3.82 12.75
N GLU A 89 9.27 4.82 11.87
CA GLU A 89 10.45 5.34 11.16
C GLU A 89 11.58 5.73 12.12
#